data_AF-A0A438CLY3-F1
#
_entry.id   AF-A0A438CLY3-F1
#
_cell.length_a   1.000
_cell.length_b   1.000
_cell.length_c   1.000
_cell.angle_alpha   90.00
_cell.angle_beta   90.00
_cell.angle_gamma   90.00
#
_symmetry.space_group_name_H-M   'P 1'
#
loop_
_entity.id
_entity.type
_entity.pdbx_description
1 polymer ?
#
loop_
_entity_poly.entity_id
_entity_poly.type
_entity_poly.pdbx_seq_one_letter_code
_entity_poly.pdbx_strand_id
1 'polypeptide(L)'
;MEFGLALRVDEPLVPIKSSTQIEKASYERWEQSNCLSLMFIKSSIGKSIRGSIFECAKVKEDLKAIEQQFETSDKALVSTLMTKMCSMKFNGTKGVHEHIMEMRDIIAQLKSLEIEMSESFLVHFILNSLPSEYEPFKISYNTHKENGLSMNF
;
A
#
# COMPACT_ATOMS: atom_id res chain seq x y z
N MET A 1 -30.74 -10.01 11.98
CA MET A 1 -30.39 -9.45 10.66
C MET A 1 -28.93 -9.80 10.43
N GLU A 2 -28.65 -10.73 9.51
CA GLU A 2 -27.31 -11.27 9.30
C GLU A 2 -26.62 -10.50 8.17
N PHE A 3 -26.00 -9.37 8.50
CA PHE A 3 -25.39 -8.44 7.54
C PHE A 3 -24.20 -9.00 6.74
N GLY A 4 -23.71 -10.18 7.07
CA GLY A 4 -22.52 -10.79 6.48
C GLY A 4 -22.79 -12.10 5.72
N LEU A 5 -24.05 -12.48 5.52
CA LEU A 5 -24.38 -13.74 4.84
C LEU A 5 -23.81 -13.77 3.42
N ALA A 6 -23.98 -12.68 2.66
CA ALA A 6 -23.45 -12.54 1.31
C ALA A 6 -21.91 -12.50 1.22
N LEU A 7 -21.23 -12.25 2.34
CA LEU A 7 -19.76 -12.27 2.41
C LEU A 7 -19.21 -13.68 2.69
N ARG A 8 -19.98 -14.52 3.39
CA ARG A 8 -19.55 -15.87 3.82
C ARG A 8 -20.00 -16.98 2.87
N VAL A 9 -21.14 -16.78 2.21
CA VAL A 9 -21.77 -17.79 1.35
C VAL A 9 -21.70 -17.33 -0.10
N ASP A 10 -21.44 -18.28 -1.00
CA ASP A 10 -21.48 -18.02 -2.44
C ASP A 10 -22.89 -17.70 -2.92
N GLU A 11 -22.97 -17.03 -4.08
CA GLU A 11 -24.22 -16.61 -4.66
C GLU A 11 -25.11 -17.84 -4.93
N PRO A 12 -26.29 -17.93 -4.29
CA PRO A 12 -27.23 -19.00 -4.57
C PRO A 12 -27.79 -18.83 -5.99
N LEU A 13 -28.16 -19.94 -6.62
CA LEU A 13 -28.77 -19.92 -7.96
C LEU A 13 -30.02 -19.03 -7.96
N VAL A 14 -30.13 -18.19 -8.98
CA VAL A 14 -31.31 -17.34 -9.18
C VAL A 14 -32.56 -18.23 -9.24
N PRO A 15 -33.55 -18.03 -8.34
CA PRO A 15 -34.72 -18.89 -8.29
C PRO A 15 -35.51 -18.84 -9.60
N ILE A 16 -35.89 -20.02 -10.10
CA ILE A 16 -36.77 -20.18 -11.26
C ILE A 16 -38.21 -20.43 -10.79
N LYS A 17 -39.17 -20.42 -11.73
CA LYS A 17 -40.60 -20.58 -11.39
C LYS A 17 -40.86 -21.88 -10.59
N SER A 18 -40.15 -22.95 -10.91
CA SER A 18 -40.24 -24.27 -10.26
C SER A 18 -39.42 -24.41 -8.97
N SER A 19 -38.65 -23.40 -8.58
CA SER A 19 -37.88 -23.44 -7.33
C SER A 19 -38.78 -23.55 -6.10
N THR A 20 -38.29 -24.28 -5.12
CA THR A 20 -38.96 -24.48 -3.84
C THR A 20 -39.04 -23.17 -3.05
N GLN A 21 -39.96 -23.10 -2.09
CA GLN A 21 -40.09 -21.94 -1.21
C GLN A 21 -38.80 -21.70 -0.39
N ILE A 22 -38.08 -22.76 -0.05
CA ILE A 22 -36.82 -22.70 0.71
C ILE A 22 -35.71 -22.08 -0.14
N GLU A 23 -35.57 -22.47 -1.40
CA GLU A 23 -34.60 -21.89 -2.34
C GLU A 23 -34.85 -20.39 -2.57
N LYS A 24 -36.12 -20.01 -2.78
CA LYS A 24 -36.53 -18.60 -2.93
C LYS A 24 -36.19 -17.77 -1.70
N ALA A 25 -36.56 -18.25 -0.51
CA ALA A 25 -36.27 -17.57 0.74
C ALA A 25 -34.76 -17.47 1.02
N SER A 26 -33.98 -18.44 0.58
CA SER A 26 -32.52 -18.44 0.74
C SER A 26 -31.86 -17.39 -0.15
N TYR A 27 -32.31 -17.29 -1.41
CA TYR A 27 -31.87 -16.24 -2.32
C TYR A 27 -32.26 -14.84 -1.82
N GLU A 28 -33.50 -14.62 -1.40
CA GLU A 28 -33.95 -13.32 -0.87
C GLU A 28 -33.14 -12.86 0.35
N ARG A 29 -32.81 -13.79 1.27
CA ARG A 29 -31.95 -13.47 2.42
C ARG A 29 -30.53 -13.11 2.00
N TRP A 30 -29.97 -13.82 1.04
CA TRP A 30 -28.65 -13.53 0.50
C TRP A 30 -28.64 -12.16 -0.20
N GLU A 31 -29.65 -11.87 -1.02
CA GLU A 31 -29.76 -10.60 -1.75
C GLU A 31 -29.96 -9.42 -0.79
N GLN A 32 -30.80 -9.56 0.23
CA GLN A 32 -30.95 -8.55 1.26
C GLN A 32 -29.63 -8.29 2.01
N SER A 33 -28.88 -9.35 2.35
CA SER A 33 -27.55 -9.20 2.94
C SER A 33 -26.60 -8.48 1.98
N ASN A 34 -26.58 -8.85 0.71
CA ASN A 34 -25.74 -8.24 -0.33
C ASN A 34 -26.00 -6.74 -0.44
N CYS A 35 -27.27 -6.33 -0.60
CA CYS A 35 -27.66 -4.92 -0.66
C CYS A 35 -27.24 -4.13 0.58
N LEU A 36 -27.46 -4.69 1.78
CA LEU A 36 -27.13 -4.01 3.04
C LEU A 36 -25.62 -3.86 3.21
N SER A 37 -24.83 -4.90 2.91
CA SER A 37 -23.37 -4.81 2.97
C SER A 37 -22.83 -3.78 1.97
N LEU A 38 -23.38 -3.73 0.75
CA LEU A 38 -23.04 -2.73 -0.26
C LEU A 38 -23.30 -1.31 0.21
N MET A 39 -24.48 -1.05 0.79
CA MET A 39 -24.81 0.27 1.35
C MET A 39 -23.83 0.67 2.45
N PHE A 40 -23.50 -0.27 3.34
CA PHE A 40 -22.57 -0.02 4.43
C PHE A 40 -21.16 0.33 3.91
N ILE A 41 -20.59 -0.48 3.01
CA ILE A 41 -19.27 -0.24 2.42
C ILE A 41 -19.24 1.07 1.64
N LYS A 42 -20.26 1.36 0.81
CA LYS A 42 -20.35 2.61 0.06
C LYS A 42 -20.49 3.84 0.97
N SER A 43 -21.03 3.67 2.18
CA SER A 43 -21.17 4.76 3.16
C SER A 43 -19.90 5.02 3.97
N SER A 44 -19.05 4.00 4.19
CA SER A 44 -17.80 4.15 4.95
C SER A 44 -16.66 4.73 4.10
N ILE A 45 -16.80 4.72 2.78
CA ILE A 45 -15.78 5.17 1.86
C ILE A 45 -15.87 6.67 1.56
N GLY A 46 -14.72 7.34 1.64
CA GLY A 46 -14.58 8.76 1.35
C GLY A 46 -15.01 9.11 -0.07
N LYS A 47 -15.69 10.26 -0.23
CA LYS A 47 -16.23 10.72 -1.53
C LYS A 47 -15.17 10.79 -2.64
N SER A 48 -13.90 11.01 -2.30
CA SER A 48 -12.77 11.11 -3.23
C SER A 48 -12.47 9.82 -4.00
N ILE A 49 -12.79 8.65 -3.45
CA ILE A 49 -12.50 7.34 -4.06
C ILE A 49 -13.77 6.59 -4.47
N ARG A 50 -14.96 7.15 -4.18
CA ARG A 50 -16.26 6.50 -4.44
C ARG A 50 -16.57 6.31 -5.94
N GLY A 51 -16.14 7.24 -6.80
CA GLY A 51 -16.43 7.19 -8.24
C GLY A 51 -15.54 6.24 -9.05
N SER A 52 -14.36 5.89 -8.52
CA SER A 52 -13.41 5.01 -9.20
C SER A 52 -13.57 3.53 -8.86
N ILE A 53 -14.38 3.19 -7.85
CA ILE A 53 -14.42 1.83 -7.27
C ILE A 53 -15.77 1.12 -7.48
N PHE A 54 -16.88 1.84 -7.65
CA PHE A 54 -18.21 1.27 -7.43
C PHE A 54 -19.11 1.23 -8.65
N GLU A 55 -19.15 0.07 -9.31
CA GLU A 55 -20.15 -0.25 -10.36
C GLU A 55 -20.71 -1.68 -10.23
N CYS A 56 -20.27 -2.49 -9.25
CA CYS A 56 -20.71 -3.89 -9.17
C CYS A 56 -22.01 -4.05 -8.38
N ALA A 57 -22.82 -5.03 -8.80
CA ALA A 57 -24.06 -5.40 -8.14
C ALA A 57 -23.83 -6.29 -6.90
N LYS A 58 -22.61 -6.79 -6.69
CA LYS A 58 -22.28 -7.79 -5.67
C LYS A 58 -21.18 -7.28 -4.74
N VAL A 59 -21.41 -7.46 -3.44
CA VAL A 59 -20.52 -7.01 -2.37
C VAL A 59 -19.12 -7.63 -2.46
N LYS A 60 -19.02 -8.91 -2.84
CA LYS A 60 -17.73 -9.61 -3.00
C LYS A 60 -16.91 -9.02 -4.16
N GLU A 61 -17.57 -8.64 -5.25
CA GLU A 61 -16.91 -8.02 -6.41
C GLU A 61 -16.43 -6.61 -6.07
N ASP A 62 -17.28 -5.81 -5.41
CA ASP A 62 -16.91 -4.48 -4.91
C ASP A 62 -15.71 -4.54 -3.95
N LEU A 63 -15.68 -5.48 -3.00
CA LEU A 63 -14.54 -5.68 -2.09
C LEU A 63 -13.25 -6.02 -2.84
N LYS A 64 -13.33 -6.90 -3.84
CA LYS A 64 -12.18 -7.24 -4.68
C LYS A 64 -11.69 -6.05 -5.49
N ALA A 65 -12.61 -5.24 -6.04
CA ALA A 65 -12.25 -4.02 -6.77
C ALA A 65 -11.57 -2.99 -5.86
N ILE A 66 -12.07 -2.83 -4.62
CA ILE A 66 -11.42 -2.00 -3.59
C ILE A 66 -9.98 -2.49 -3.36
N GLU A 67 -9.80 -3.77 -3.03
CA GLU A 67 -8.49 -4.37 -2.76
C GLU A 67 -7.50 -4.13 -3.91
N GLN A 68 -7.92 -4.40 -5.15
CA GLN A 68 -7.10 -4.20 -6.35
C GLN A 68 -6.72 -2.73 -6.59
N GLN A 69 -7.63 -1.79 -6.31
CA GLN A 69 -7.36 -0.36 -6.44
C GLN A 69 -6.32 0.10 -5.43
N PHE A 70 -6.40 -0.35 -4.18
CA PHE A 70 -5.40 -0.06 -3.14
C PHE A 70 -4.06 -0.69 -3.48
N GLU A 71 -4.03 -1.95 -3.92
CA GLU A 71 -2.78 -2.61 -4.34
C GLU A 71 -2.11 -1.86 -5.52
N THR A 72 -2.90 -1.36 -6.47
CA THR A 72 -2.39 -0.56 -7.60
C THR A 72 -1.86 0.80 -7.12
N SER A 73 -2.57 1.45 -6.20
CA SER A 73 -2.16 2.72 -5.59
C SER A 73 -0.85 2.58 -4.82
N ASP A 74 -0.71 1.52 -4.02
CA ASP A 74 0.51 1.25 -3.25
C ASP A 74 1.69 0.97 -4.18
N LYS A 75 1.50 0.19 -5.24
CA LYS A 75 2.53 -0.02 -6.28
C LYS A 75 2.97 1.29 -6.94
N ALA A 76 2.03 2.18 -7.26
CA ALA A 76 2.35 3.48 -7.83
C ALA A 76 3.10 4.39 -6.84
N LEU A 77 2.72 4.35 -5.57
CA LEU A 77 3.39 5.08 -4.50
C LEU A 77 4.81 4.56 -4.26
N VAL A 78 5.01 3.24 -4.19
CA VAL A 78 6.33 2.60 -4.13
C VAL A 78 7.20 3.06 -5.30
N SER A 79 6.67 3.01 -6.53
CA SER A 79 7.41 3.47 -7.72
C SER A 79 7.83 4.94 -7.62
N THR A 80 6.93 5.80 -7.13
CA THR A 80 7.18 7.23 -6.93
C THR A 80 8.26 7.46 -5.87
N LEU A 81 8.16 6.80 -4.72
CA LEU A 81 9.13 6.90 -3.63
C LEU A 81 10.50 6.36 -4.05
N MET A 82 10.56 5.23 -4.74
CA MET A 82 11.80 4.67 -5.28
C MET A 82 12.44 5.62 -6.29
N THR A 83 11.65 6.21 -7.20
CA THR A 83 12.15 7.20 -8.17
C THR A 83 12.71 8.44 -7.46
N LYS A 84 11.98 8.95 -6.46
CA LYS A 84 12.43 10.08 -5.64
C LYS A 84 13.72 9.75 -4.91
N MET A 85 13.80 8.58 -4.26
CA MET A 85 14.99 8.11 -3.56
C MET A 85 16.19 8.03 -4.51
N CYS A 86 16.06 7.31 -5.63
CA CYS A 86 17.11 7.09 -6.64
C CYS A 86 17.62 8.38 -7.30
N SER A 87 16.75 9.37 -7.50
CA SER A 87 17.11 10.65 -8.12
C SER A 87 17.66 11.68 -7.13
N MET A 88 17.50 11.46 -5.83
CA MET A 88 17.89 12.40 -4.79
C MET A 88 19.42 12.49 -4.68
N LYS A 89 19.96 13.68 -4.95
CA LYS A 89 21.37 14.04 -4.78
C LYS A 89 21.50 15.24 -3.86
N PHE A 90 22.55 15.24 -3.04
CA PHE A 90 22.88 16.39 -2.23
C PHE A 90 23.39 17.53 -3.11
N ASN A 91 22.71 18.68 -3.06
CA ASN A 91 22.97 19.83 -3.93
C ASN A 91 23.62 21.01 -3.20
N GLY A 92 24.01 20.85 -1.93
CA GLY A 92 24.66 21.90 -1.13
C GLY A 92 23.75 23.03 -0.64
N THR A 93 22.47 23.07 -1.06
CA THR A 93 21.55 24.16 -0.67
C THR A 93 21.04 24.05 0.76
N LYS A 94 20.98 22.83 1.28
CA LYS A 94 20.52 22.46 2.63
C LYS A 94 21.65 21.75 3.38
N GLY A 95 21.47 21.55 4.68
CA GLY A 95 22.45 20.80 5.47
C GLY A 95 22.52 19.32 5.06
N VAL A 96 23.69 18.69 5.21
CA VAL A 96 23.85 17.23 5.00
C VAL A 96 22.91 16.45 5.93
N HIS A 97 22.72 16.92 7.17
CA HIS A 97 21.79 16.32 8.11
C HIS A 97 20.33 16.35 7.61
N GLU A 98 19.89 17.48 7.06
CA GLU A 98 18.54 17.61 6.48
C GLU A 98 18.37 16.71 5.26
N HIS A 99 19.41 16.58 4.45
CA HIS A 99 19.43 15.63 3.33
C HIS A 99 19.26 14.17 3.79
N ILE A 100 19.97 13.77 4.84
CA ILE A 100 19.86 12.42 5.42
C ILE A 100 18.46 12.20 6.02
N MET A 101 17.91 13.19 6.73
CA MET A 101 16.55 13.08 7.30
C MET A 101 15.48 12.88 6.22
N GLU A 102 15.55 13.61 5.11
CA GLU A 102 14.62 13.42 4.01
C GLU A 102 14.75 12.04 3.34
N MET A 103 15.98 11.52 3.21
CA MET A 103 16.18 10.15 2.73
C MET A 103 15.58 9.13 3.71
N ARG A 104 15.80 9.30 5.02
CA ARG A 104 15.25 8.46 6.07
C ARG A 104 13.72 8.46 6.05
N ASP A 105 13.09 9.61 5.82
CA ASP A 105 11.64 9.72 5.71
C ASP A 105 11.10 8.90 4.53
N ILE A 106 11.72 9.00 3.35
CA ILE A 106 11.35 8.18 2.18
C ILE A 106 11.50 6.68 2.47
N ILE A 107 12.61 6.30 3.12
CA ILE A 107 12.87 4.91 3.52
C ILE A 107 11.81 4.41 4.51
N ALA A 108 11.41 5.25 5.47
CA ALA A 108 10.37 4.90 6.44
C ALA A 108 9.01 4.71 5.76
N GLN A 109 8.67 5.56 4.78
CA GLN A 109 7.47 5.41 3.96
C GLN A 109 7.52 4.10 3.15
N LEU A 110 8.65 3.78 2.52
CA LEU A 110 8.84 2.49 1.82
C LEU A 110 8.66 1.29 2.76
N LYS A 111 9.21 1.37 3.99
CA LYS A 111 9.03 0.32 5.00
C LYS A 111 7.56 0.14 5.41
N SER A 112 6.78 1.23 5.47
CA SER A 112 5.33 1.14 5.73
C SER A 112 4.54 0.48 4.61
N LEU A 113 5.12 0.41 3.40
CA LEU A 113 4.59 -0.28 2.22
C LEU A 113 5.24 -1.67 2.03
N GLU A 114 5.77 -2.26 3.11
CA GLU A 114 6.41 -3.58 3.13
C GLU A 114 7.69 -3.70 2.27
N ILE A 115 8.27 -2.57 1.84
CA ILE A 115 9.55 -2.54 1.14
C ILE A 115 10.67 -2.35 2.16
N GLU A 116 11.30 -3.47 2.53
CA GLU A 116 12.44 -3.46 3.45
C GLU A 116 13.78 -3.43 2.70
N MET A 117 14.67 -2.55 3.15
CA MET A 117 16.02 -2.40 2.61
C MET A 117 17.03 -2.69 3.72
N SER A 118 18.11 -3.38 3.37
CA SER A 118 19.17 -3.64 4.34
C SER A 118 19.87 -2.35 4.74
N GLU A 119 20.26 -2.25 6.02
CA GLU A 119 21.01 -1.10 6.53
C GLU A 119 22.29 -0.84 5.73
N SER A 120 22.97 -1.91 5.29
CA SER A 120 24.15 -1.82 4.44
C SER A 120 23.86 -1.13 3.11
N PHE A 121 22.74 -1.46 2.45
CA PHE A 121 22.32 -0.82 1.22
C PHE A 121 21.98 0.65 1.45
N LEU A 122 21.25 0.97 2.51
CA LEU A 122 20.83 2.35 2.83
C LEU A 122 22.03 3.27 3.05
N VAL A 123 23.02 2.82 3.82
CA VAL A 123 24.27 3.57 4.03
C VAL A 123 24.97 3.83 2.71
N HIS A 124 25.19 2.79 1.88
CA HIS A 124 25.86 2.97 0.59
C HIS A 124 25.07 3.92 -0.32
N PHE A 125 23.74 3.84 -0.28
CA PHE A 125 22.86 4.70 -1.04
C PHE A 125 23.00 6.18 -0.62
N ILE A 126 22.95 6.46 0.68
CA ILE A 126 23.14 7.80 1.24
C ILE A 126 24.52 8.34 0.85
N LEU A 127 25.59 7.56 1.01
CA LEU A 127 26.94 7.97 0.61
C LEU A 127 27.02 8.30 -0.89
N ASN A 128 26.40 7.48 -1.75
CA ASN A 128 26.36 7.71 -3.20
C ASN A 128 25.50 8.91 -3.62
N SER A 129 24.70 9.46 -2.71
CA SER A 129 23.94 10.69 -2.95
C SER A 129 24.76 11.96 -2.73
N LEU A 130 25.90 11.86 -2.02
CA LEU A 130 26.79 12.98 -1.75
C LEU A 130 27.71 13.27 -2.96
N PRO A 131 27.98 14.55 -3.27
CA PRO A 131 28.87 14.94 -4.35
C PRO A 131 30.31 14.51 -4.08
N SER A 132 31.15 14.59 -5.12
CA SER A 132 32.55 14.15 -5.07
C SER A 132 33.40 14.89 -4.03
N GLU A 133 33.00 16.08 -3.62
CA GLU A 133 33.65 16.83 -2.52
C GLU A 133 33.64 16.05 -1.20
N TYR A 134 32.71 15.10 -1.04
CA TYR A 134 32.62 14.21 0.12
C TYR A 134 33.32 12.86 -0.09
N GLU A 135 34.08 12.65 -1.16
CA GLU A 135 34.84 11.40 -1.38
C GLU A 135 35.74 11.01 -0.19
N PRO A 136 36.50 11.92 0.45
CA PRO A 136 37.29 11.56 1.63
C PRO A 136 36.45 10.99 2.77
N PHE A 137 35.22 11.48 2.95
CA PHE A 137 34.27 10.97 3.93
C PHE A 137 33.80 9.54 3.57
N LYS A 138 33.52 9.27 2.29
CA LYS A 138 33.14 7.93 1.82
C LYS A 138 34.26 6.91 2.04
N ILE A 139 35.49 7.28 1.71
CA ILE A 139 36.68 6.43 1.93
C ILE A 139 36.84 6.14 3.42
N SER A 140 36.79 7.17 4.27
CA SER A 140 36.87 7.01 5.72
C SER A 140 35.80 6.06 6.23
N TYR A 141 34.53 6.23 5.86
CA TYR A 141 33.45 5.35 6.31
C TYR A 141 33.70 3.87 5.95
N ASN A 142 34.08 3.59 4.69
CA ASN A 142 34.30 2.22 4.23
C ASN A 142 35.48 1.54 4.96
N THR A 143 36.57 2.27 5.23
CA THR A 143 37.72 1.74 5.98
C THR A 143 37.41 1.49 7.46
N HIS A 144 36.52 2.28 8.09
CA HIS A 144 36.14 2.08 9.48
C HIS A 144 35.12 0.94 9.68
N LYS A 145 34.30 0.66 8.66
CA LYS A 145 33.34 -0.47 8.69
C LYS A 145 34.05 -1.84 8.65
N GLU A 146 35.20 -1.93 7.98
CA GLU A 146 36.06 -3.12 8.01
C GLU A 146 36.68 -3.36 9.41
N ASN A 147 36.75 -2.33 10.25
CA ASN A 147 37.32 -2.39 11.60
C ASN A 147 36.26 -2.64 12.71
N GLY A 148 35.01 -2.95 12.35
CA GLY A 148 33.99 -3.44 13.30
C GLY A 148 33.26 -2.37 14.14
N LEU A 149 33.36 -1.08 13.81
CA LEU A 149 32.61 -0.02 14.50
C LEU A 149 31.39 0.39 13.66
N SER A 150 30.18 0.02 14.09
CA SER A 150 28.94 0.58 13.53
C SER A 150 28.68 1.96 14.16
N MET A 151 28.55 2.99 13.33
CA MET A 151 27.81 4.18 13.76
C MET A 151 26.33 3.85 13.65
N ASN A 152 25.67 3.76 14.80
CA ASN A 152 24.22 3.65 14.86
C ASN A 152 23.62 4.97 14.33
N PHE A 153 22.77 4.85 13.31
CA PHE A 153 21.94 5.94 12.78
C PHE A 153 20.58 6.01 13.47
#